data_AF-A0A2G6C8Y8-F1
#
_entry.id   AF-A0A2G6C8Y8-F1
#
_cell.length_a   1.000
_cell.length_b   1.000
_cell.length_c   1.000
_cell.angle_alpha   90.00
_cell.angle_beta   90.00
_cell.angle_gamma   90.00
#
_symmetry.space_group_name_H-M   'P 1'
#
loop_
_entity.id
_entity.type
_entity.pdbx_description
1 polymer ?
#
loop_
_entity_poly.entity_id
_entity_poly.type
_entity_poly.pdbx_seq_one_letter_code
_entity_poly.pdbx_strand_id
1 'polypeptide(L)'
;MEFYIDADNSRNSSYDGVNDFKLTFAWGRDQVIIGEQSPQYIHPDLSYELAETEDGYTLHAKIPWAMLGVQADVRHRVGIEVQVNDDDDGGTREQKISWMAQEDNAMNDPRLFGVVLISGR
;
A
#
# COMPACT_ATOMS: atom_id res chain seq x y z
N MET A 1 -6.79 4.42 -4.54
CA MET A 1 -5.54 4.64 -3.77
C MET A 1 -4.67 3.40 -3.83
N GLU A 2 -3.36 3.59 -3.77
CA GLU A 2 -2.37 2.53 -3.72
C GLU A 2 -1.58 2.60 -2.43
N PHE A 3 -1.40 1.46 -1.78
CA PHE A 3 -0.54 1.27 -0.63
C PHE A 3 0.62 0.38 -1.06
N TYR A 4 1.83 0.88 -0.83
CA TYR A 4 3.06 0.15 -1.02
C TYR A 4 3.67 -0.11 0.34
N ILE A 5 4.05 -1.36 0.59
CA ILE A 5 4.47 -1.85 1.91
C ILE A 5 5.73 -2.69 1.73
N ASP A 6 6.78 -2.34 2.45
CA ASP A 6 7.97 -3.17 2.69
C ASP A 6 7.92 -3.58 4.16
N ALA A 7 7.39 -4.78 4.42
CA ALA A 7 6.87 -5.15 5.73
C ALA A 7 7.96 -5.38 6.77
N ASP A 8 9.12 -5.88 6.35
CA ASP A 8 10.32 -6.04 7.17
C ASP A 8 11.27 -4.83 7.10
N ASN A 9 10.95 -3.84 6.26
CA ASN A 9 11.76 -2.65 6.01
C ASN A 9 13.19 -3.03 5.56
N SER A 10 13.30 -4.03 4.69
CA SER A 10 14.55 -4.47 4.08
C SER A 10 15.17 -3.38 3.21
N ARG A 11 14.35 -2.50 2.63
CA ARG A 11 14.74 -1.40 1.73
C ARG A 11 15.58 -1.88 0.55
N ASN A 12 15.22 -3.02 0.00
CA ASN A 12 15.79 -3.50 -1.25
C ASN A 12 15.43 -2.53 -2.39
N SER A 13 16.26 -2.53 -3.44
CA SER A 13 16.01 -1.73 -4.65
C SER A 13 14.89 -2.29 -5.54
N SER A 14 14.32 -3.44 -5.15
CA SER A 14 13.26 -4.14 -5.85
C SER A 14 12.43 -4.94 -4.85
N TYR A 15 11.18 -5.19 -5.19
CA TYR A 15 10.30 -6.10 -4.44
C TYR A 15 10.94 -7.47 -4.29
N ASP A 16 10.91 -8.03 -3.09
CA ASP A 16 11.48 -9.34 -2.78
C ASP A 16 10.56 -10.52 -3.09
N GLY A 17 9.27 -10.25 -3.33
CA GLY A 17 8.24 -11.27 -3.57
C GLY A 17 7.88 -12.11 -2.34
N VAL A 18 8.29 -11.67 -1.14
CA VAL A 18 8.06 -12.34 0.14
C VAL A 18 7.20 -11.49 1.05
N ASN A 19 7.58 -10.23 1.26
CA ASN A 19 6.93 -9.36 2.23
C ASN A 19 6.72 -7.91 1.74
N ASP A 20 7.04 -7.66 0.47
CA ASP A 20 6.75 -6.41 -0.22
C ASP A 20 5.40 -6.45 -0.97
N PHE A 21 4.49 -5.53 -0.66
CA PHE A 21 3.13 -5.49 -1.20
C PHE A 21 2.80 -4.17 -1.87
N LYS A 22 2.25 -4.25 -3.10
CA LYS A 22 1.45 -3.20 -3.72
C LYS A 22 -0.01 -3.60 -3.62
N LEU A 23 -0.81 -2.81 -2.91
CA LEU A 23 -2.24 -3.01 -2.73
C LEU A 23 -2.99 -1.82 -3.30
N THR A 24 -3.86 -2.06 -4.28
CA THR A 24 -4.71 -1.02 -4.86
C THR A 24 -6.14 -1.19 -4.37
N PHE A 25 -6.63 -0.17 -3.67
CA PHE A 25 -8.01 -0.01 -3.24
C PHE A 25 -8.71 0.93 -4.24
N ALA A 26 -9.45 0.35 -5.18
CA ALA A 26 -10.10 1.07 -6.26
C ALA A 26 -11.58 1.32 -5.97
N TRP A 27 -12.07 2.50 -6.34
CA TRP A 27 -13.47 2.87 -6.21
C TRP A 27 -14.40 1.88 -6.93
N GLY A 28 -15.51 1.51 -6.31
CA GLY A 28 -16.49 0.56 -6.86
C GLY A 28 -16.01 -0.89 -6.98
N ARG A 29 -14.85 -1.24 -6.39
CA ARG A 29 -14.39 -2.63 -6.27
C ARG A 29 -14.58 -3.11 -4.84
N ASP A 30 -14.96 -4.38 -4.69
CA ASP A 30 -15.12 -5.06 -3.40
C ASP A 30 -13.90 -5.91 -2.99
N GLN A 31 -12.91 -6.02 -3.88
CA GLN A 31 -11.67 -6.76 -3.65
C GLN A 31 -10.46 -5.87 -3.94
N VAL A 32 -9.43 -5.99 -3.08
CA VAL A 32 -8.13 -5.36 -3.28
C VAL A 32 -7.44 -5.96 -4.49
N ILE A 33 -6.77 -5.13 -5.30
CA ILE A 33 -5.92 -5.59 -6.39
C ILE A 33 -4.48 -5.68 -5.86
N ILE A 34 -3.85 -6.84 -6.02
CA ILE A 34 -2.44 -7.05 -5.65
C ILE A 34 -1.56 -6.82 -6.88
N GLY A 35 -0.47 -6.06 -6.72
CA GLY A 35 0.53 -5.88 -7.77
C GLY A 35 1.28 -7.18 -8.10
N GLU A 36 1.68 -7.36 -9.36
CA GLU A 36 2.26 -8.62 -9.84
C GLU A 36 3.57 -9.02 -9.13
N GLN A 37 4.33 -8.05 -8.63
CA GLN A 37 5.59 -8.28 -7.92
C GLN A 37 5.40 -8.68 -6.45
N SER A 38 4.17 -8.60 -5.94
CA SER A 38 3.85 -8.94 -4.55
C SER A 38 3.46 -10.41 -4.40
N PRO A 39 3.53 -10.96 -3.17
CA PRO A 39 2.91 -12.24 -2.87
C PRO A 39 1.42 -12.23 -3.25
N GLN A 40 0.98 -13.22 -4.03
CA GLN A 40 -0.38 -13.28 -4.60
C GLN A 40 -1.42 -13.92 -3.66
N TYR A 41 -1.27 -13.74 -2.35
CA TYR A 41 -2.14 -14.31 -1.33
C TYR A 41 -2.94 -13.21 -0.61
N ILE A 42 -4.27 -13.34 -0.57
CA ILE A 42 -5.16 -12.46 0.20
C ILE A 42 -5.59 -13.22 1.46
N HIS A 43 -5.24 -12.68 2.62
CA HIS A 43 -5.70 -13.23 3.89
C HIS A 43 -7.22 -12.93 4.09
N PRO A 44 -8.02 -13.89 4.60
CA PRO A 44 -9.47 -13.70 4.76
C PRO A 44 -9.88 -12.53 5.68
N ASP A 45 -9.02 -12.17 6.63
CA ASP A 45 -9.25 -11.01 7.52
C ASP A 45 -8.84 -9.66 6.90
N LEU A 46 -8.32 -9.62 5.67
CA LEU A 46 -8.16 -8.36 4.95
C LEU A 46 -9.55 -7.84 4.61
N SER A 47 -9.82 -6.60 5.02
CA SER A 47 -11.09 -5.94 4.74
C SER A 47 -10.85 -4.46 4.51
N TYR A 48 -11.65 -3.85 3.65
CA TYR A 48 -11.67 -2.41 3.52
C TYR A 48 -13.06 -1.89 3.19
N GLU A 49 -13.24 -0.59 3.41
CA GLU A 49 -14.43 0.16 3.07
C GLU A 49 -14.00 1.47 2.40
N LEU A 50 -14.68 1.81 1.31
CA LEU A 50 -14.59 3.11 0.66
C LEU A 50 -15.91 3.83 0.89
N ALA A 51 -15.90 4.90 1.68
CA ALA A 51 -17.08 5.67 2.02
C ALA A 51 -17.07 7.01 1.28
N GLU A 52 -18.16 7.33 0.56
CA GLU A 52 -18.34 8.64 -0.07
C GLU A 52 -18.34 9.76 0.99
N THR A 53 -17.75 10.89 0.62
CA THR A 53 -17.82 12.16 1.34
C THR A 53 -18.38 13.23 0.41
N GLU A 54 -18.60 14.46 0.90
CA GLU A 54 -19.10 15.57 0.07
C GLU A 54 -18.17 15.87 -1.13
N ASP A 55 -16.86 15.73 -0.92
CA ASP A 55 -15.82 16.12 -1.89
C ASP A 55 -14.91 14.94 -2.32
N GLY A 56 -15.32 13.69 -2.11
CA GLY A 56 -14.50 12.53 -2.47
C GLY A 56 -14.86 11.25 -1.71
N TYR A 57 -13.85 10.57 -1.16
CA TYR A 57 -14.06 9.36 -0.37
C TYR A 57 -12.99 9.16 0.71
N THR A 58 -13.32 8.37 1.72
CA THR A 58 -12.38 7.88 2.75
C THR A 58 -12.15 6.38 2.59
N LEU A 59 -10.90 5.92 2.73
CA LEU A 59 -10.57 4.50 2.88
C LEU A 59 -10.36 4.14 4.34
N HIS A 60 -11.07 3.12 4.79
CA HIS A 60 -10.73 2.36 5.99
C HIS A 60 -10.25 0.98 5.58
N ALA A 61 -9.00 0.63 5.86
CA ALA A 61 -8.43 -0.67 5.53
C ALA A 61 -7.84 -1.36 6.75
N LYS A 62 -8.11 -2.66 6.88
CA LYS A 62 -7.47 -3.58 7.82
C LYS A 62 -6.61 -4.55 7.02
N ILE A 63 -5.30 -4.46 7.19
CA ILE A 63 -4.32 -5.34 6.54
C ILE A 63 -3.69 -6.23 7.63
N PRO A 64 -3.90 -7.56 7.61
CA PRO A 64 -3.36 -8.45 8.62
C PRO A 64 -1.84 -8.58 8.53
N TRP A 65 -1.12 -8.49 9.67
CA TRP A 65 0.33 -8.75 9.71
C TRP A 65 0.71 -10.14 9.20
N ALA A 66 -0.14 -11.14 9.44
CA ALA A 66 0.05 -12.49 8.92
C ALA A 66 0.03 -12.54 7.38
N MET A 67 -0.71 -11.64 6.72
CA MET A 67 -0.65 -11.49 5.26
C MET A 67 0.70 -10.93 4.83
N LEU A 68 1.22 -9.98 5.60
CA LEU A 68 2.49 -9.31 5.33
C LEU A 68 3.73 -10.16 5.69
N GLY A 69 3.54 -11.40 6.17
CA GLY A 69 4.64 -12.32 6.47
C GLY A 69 5.51 -11.93 7.67
N VAL A 70 5.13 -10.91 8.43
CA VAL A 70 5.89 -10.40 9.59
C VAL A 70 5.06 -10.44 10.87
N GLN A 71 5.74 -10.50 12.01
CA GLN A 71 5.15 -10.22 13.31
C GLN A 71 5.52 -8.79 13.70
N ALA A 72 4.52 -7.92 13.86
CA ALA A 72 4.76 -6.55 14.28
C ALA A 72 4.85 -6.45 15.80
N ASP A 73 6.00 -6.03 16.29
CA ASP A 73 6.26 -5.71 17.70
C ASP A 73 6.61 -4.22 17.88
N VAL A 74 6.70 -3.79 19.14
CA VAL A 74 7.16 -2.44 19.47
C VAL A 74 8.55 -2.20 18.90
N ARG A 75 8.73 -1.05 18.23
CA ARG A 75 9.91 -0.64 17.45
C ARG A 75 10.10 -1.36 16.12
N HIS A 76 9.17 -2.22 15.70
CA HIS A 76 9.16 -2.74 14.34
C HIS A 76 9.05 -1.58 13.35
N ARG A 77 9.85 -1.63 12.28
CA ARG A 77 9.87 -0.62 11.22
C ARG A 77 9.23 -1.21 9.98
N VAL A 78 8.43 -0.39 9.33
CA VAL A 78 7.73 -0.78 8.09
C VAL A 78 7.95 0.32 7.08
N GLY A 79 8.40 -0.05 5.88
CA GLY A 79 8.41 0.85 4.74
C GLY A 79 6.99 1.04 4.23
N ILE A 80 6.50 2.28 4.16
CA ILE A 80 5.16 2.61 3.67
C ILE A 80 5.24 3.75 2.66
N GLU A 81 4.52 3.60 1.56
CA GLU A 81 4.19 4.68 0.63
C GLU A 81 2.70 4.60 0.28
N VAL A 82 2.04 5.75 0.25
CA VAL A 82 0.61 5.84 -0.10
C VAL A 82 0.46 6.82 -1.24
N GLN A 83 -0.19 6.37 -2.31
CA GLN A 83 -0.41 7.18 -3.51
C GLN A 83 -1.90 7.30 -3.82
N VAL A 84 -2.30 8.50 -4.18
CA VAL A 84 -3.62 8.79 -4.74
C VAL A 84 -3.41 9.02 -6.23
N ASN A 85 -3.97 8.13 -7.04
CA ASN A 85 -4.03 8.29 -8.49
C ASN A 85 -5.40 8.85 -8.83
N ASP A 86 -5.43 9.79 -9.76
CA ASP A 86 -6.62 10.39 -10.32
C ASP A 86 -6.75 10.01 -11.79
N ASP A 87 -7.96 9.60 -12.19
CA ASP A 87 -8.33 9.20 -13.55
C ASP A 87 -9.76 9.69 -13.81
N ASP A 88 -9.86 10.90 -14.36
CA ASP A 88 -11.12 11.65 -14.49
C ASP A 88 -11.90 11.31 -15.78
N ASP A 89 -11.25 10.68 -16.76
CA ASP A 89 -11.84 10.44 -18.10
C ASP A 89 -11.78 8.99 -18.60
N GLY A 90 -11.30 8.05 -17.78
CA GLY A 90 -11.20 6.63 -18.11
C GLY A 90 -10.05 6.32 -19.07
N GLY A 91 -9.01 7.14 -19.05
CA GLY A 91 -7.84 7.15 -19.92
C GLY A 91 -6.55 6.75 -19.18
N THR A 92 -5.51 7.57 -19.34
CA THR A 92 -4.21 7.36 -18.68
C THR A 92 -4.08 8.33 -17.52
N ARG A 93 -4.07 7.83 -16.27
CA ARG A 93 -3.83 8.59 -15.03
C ARG A 93 -3.31 10.04 -15.24
N GLU A 94 -4.17 11.03 -15.03
CA GLU A 94 -3.84 12.43 -15.25
C GLU A 94 -2.96 13.00 -14.14
N GLN A 95 -3.21 12.61 -12.88
CA GLN A 95 -2.45 13.11 -11.73
C GLN A 95 -2.15 12.03 -10.68
N LYS A 96 -1.09 12.29 -9.92
CA LYS A 96 -0.67 11.47 -8.78
C LYS A 96 -0.13 12.34 -7.65
N ILE A 97 -0.57 12.06 -6.44
CA ILE A 97 0.04 12.59 -5.22
C ILE A 97 0.65 11.41 -4.45
N SER A 98 1.90 11.57 -4.03
CA SER A 98 2.66 10.62 -3.22
C SER A 98 2.82 11.14 -1.79
N TRP A 99 3.00 10.25 -0.83
CA TRP A 99 3.34 10.64 0.53
C TRP A 99 4.83 11.03 0.65
N MET A 100 5.74 10.13 0.31
CA MET A 100 7.19 10.31 0.49
C MET A 100 7.97 10.17 -0.82
N ALA A 101 7.53 9.30 -1.73
CA ALA A 101 8.21 9.06 -2.99
C ALA A 101 8.19 10.30 -3.89
N GLN A 102 9.38 10.86 -4.14
CA GLN A 102 9.57 12.01 -5.05
C GLN A 102 9.66 11.60 -6.52
N GLU A 103 9.98 10.32 -6.77
CA GLU A 103 10.10 9.73 -8.09
C GLU A 103 8.89 8.82 -8.39
N ASP A 104 8.46 8.74 -9.65
CA ASP A 104 7.39 7.84 -10.08
C ASP A 104 7.88 6.40 -10.27
N ASN A 105 8.47 5.83 -9.21
CA ASN A 105 9.06 4.49 -9.24
C ASN A 105 8.81 3.66 -7.96
N ALA A 106 7.94 4.14 -7.06
CA ALA A 106 7.58 3.43 -5.83
C ALA A 106 7.00 2.02 -6.09
N MET A 107 6.37 1.81 -7.25
CA MET A 107 5.88 0.48 -7.62
C MET A 107 6.99 -0.55 -7.82
N ASN A 108 8.24 -0.12 -8.04
CA ASN A 108 9.36 -1.01 -8.27
C ASN A 108 10.42 -0.93 -7.16
N ASP A 109 10.56 0.19 -6.44
CA ASP A 109 11.70 0.45 -5.54
C ASP A 109 11.26 0.82 -4.11
N PRO A 110 11.27 -0.15 -3.18
CA PRO A 110 10.98 0.06 -1.75
C PRO A 110 11.84 1.11 -1.04
N ARG A 111 13.03 1.46 -1.57
CA ARG A 111 13.86 2.51 -0.96
C ARG A 111 13.18 3.88 -0.97
N LEU A 112 12.24 4.09 -1.88
CA LEU A 112 11.47 5.34 -2.00
C LEU A 112 10.39 5.49 -0.92
N PHE A 113 10.12 4.44 -0.13
CA PHE A 113 9.08 4.47 0.89
C PHE A 113 9.51 5.29 2.11
N GLY A 114 8.52 5.90 2.76
CA GLY A 114 8.67 6.41 4.12
C GLY A 114 8.84 5.27 5.12
N VAL A 115 9.33 5.59 6.32
CA VAL A 115 9.45 4.59 7.40
C VAL A 115 8.46 4.93 8.50
N VAL A 116 7.58 3.98 8.80
CA VAL A 116 6.70 4.01 9.97
C VAL A 116 7.31 3.15 11.08
N LEU A 117 7.30 3.67 12.30
CA LEU A 117 7.74 2.95 13.49
C LEU A 117 6.51 2.54 14.31
N ILE A 118 6.35 1.24 14.56
CA ILE A 118 5.32 0.74 15.47
C ILE A 118 5.70 1.13 16.90
N SER A 119 4.96 2.08 17.47
CA SER A 119 5.15 2.49 18.86
C SER A 119 4.33 1.61 19.81
N GLY A 120 4.89 1.35 20.99
CA GLY A 120 4.12 0.81 22.11
C GLY A 120 3.24 1.92 22.69
N ARG A 121 2.04 1.55 23.13
CA ARG A 121 1.16 2.43 23.91
C ARG A 121 1.47 2.33 25.39
#